data_AF-A0A397WLY2-F1
#
_entry.id   AF-A0A397WLY2-F1
#
_cell.length_a   1.000
_cell.length_b   1.000
_cell.length_c   1.000
_cell.angle_alpha   90.00
_cell.angle_beta   90.00
_cell.angle_gamma   90.00
#
_symmetry.space_group_name_H-M   'P 1'
#
loop_
_entity.id
_entity.type
_entity.pdbx_description
1 polymer ?
#
loop_
_entity_poly.entity_id
_entity_poly.type
_entity_poly.pdbx_seq_one_letter_code
_entity_poly.pdbx_strand_id
1 'polypeptide(L)'
;MLKEGFELLQKYGIPIPEYWVNEIPKDPKFPLVIKADVLHKTDEKAIIKNINNFNELLESYNYLSRRFQDRDIIVQRQISGNYIEVIIGIREDPTFEKVFLIGLGGIYTELLRDYVILVPPFEMKEMEASLRRLKLSKVLFGYRGMKINLELLYDISKKLITLYENERLREIEINPLMINESNAFAVDVRLSTK
;
A
#
# COMPACT_ATOMS: atom_id res chain seq x y z
N MET A 1 1.36 -13.48 -5.78
CA MET A 1 1.04 -13.61 -4.32
C MET A 1 1.58 -12.40 -3.56
N LEU A 2 1.08 -12.06 -2.37
CA LEU A 2 1.47 -10.81 -1.66
C LEU A 2 2.97 -10.75 -1.35
N LYS A 3 3.58 -11.90 -1.01
CA LYS A 3 5.04 -12.03 -0.83
C LYS A 3 5.81 -11.59 -2.08
N GLU A 4 5.46 -12.15 -3.23
CA GLU A 4 6.06 -11.81 -4.53
C GLU A 4 5.90 -10.32 -4.85
N GLY A 5 4.74 -9.74 -4.53
CA GLY A 5 4.53 -8.30 -4.64
C GLY A 5 5.53 -7.50 -3.81
N PHE A 6 5.76 -7.87 -2.54
CA PHE A 6 6.74 -7.20 -1.69
C PHE A 6 8.18 -7.37 -2.16
N GLU A 7 8.55 -8.55 -2.64
CA GLU A 7 9.88 -8.80 -3.24
C GLU A 7 10.12 -7.90 -4.45
N LEU A 8 9.11 -7.73 -5.32
CA LEU A 8 9.16 -6.78 -6.43
C LEU A 8 9.27 -5.34 -5.94
N LEU A 9 8.45 -4.90 -4.99
CA LEU A 9 8.56 -3.54 -4.46
C LEU A 9 9.96 -3.24 -3.90
N GLN A 10 10.55 -4.17 -3.16
CA GLN A 10 11.92 -4.04 -2.65
C GLN A 10 12.96 -3.97 -3.77
N LYS A 11 12.85 -4.82 -4.80
CA LYS A 11 13.73 -4.83 -5.98
C LYS A 11 13.77 -3.47 -6.69
N TYR A 12 12.64 -2.76 -6.73
CA TYR A 12 12.53 -1.42 -7.34
C TYR A 12 12.70 -0.27 -6.34
N GLY A 13 13.12 -0.57 -5.10
CA GLY A 13 13.42 0.45 -4.08
C GLY A 13 12.18 1.21 -3.60
N ILE A 14 11.00 0.58 -3.64
CA ILE A 14 9.78 1.09 -3.02
C ILE A 14 9.79 0.60 -1.56
N PRO A 15 9.78 1.50 -0.56
CA PRO A 15 9.91 1.07 0.83
C PRO A 15 8.66 0.30 1.28
N ILE A 16 8.89 -0.78 2.02
CA ILE A 16 7.86 -1.58 2.69
C ILE A 16 8.20 -1.70 4.17
N PRO A 17 7.21 -1.87 5.07
CA PRO A 17 7.51 -2.17 6.46
C PRO A 17 8.15 -3.55 6.58
N GLU A 18 8.95 -3.72 7.65
CA GLU A 18 9.51 -5.01 8.04
C GLU A 18 8.40 -6.08 8.14
N TYR A 19 8.64 -7.26 7.58
CA TYR A 19 7.68 -8.33 7.50
C TYR A 19 8.34 -9.71 7.56
N TRP A 20 7.55 -10.71 7.91
CA TRP A 20 7.91 -12.11 8.03
C TRP A 20 6.81 -12.97 7.41
N VAL A 21 7.17 -14.09 6.80
CA VAL A 21 6.24 -14.99 6.12
C VAL A 21 6.26 -16.36 6.78
N ASN A 22 5.10 -16.83 7.22
CA ASN A 22 4.91 -18.12 7.90
C ASN A 22 5.84 -18.32 9.11
N GLU A 23 6.19 -17.23 9.79
CA GLU A 23 7.02 -17.28 10.98
C GLU A 23 6.69 -16.13 11.94
N ILE A 24 7.02 -16.36 13.22
CA ILE A 24 6.92 -15.36 14.28
C ILE A 24 8.33 -14.78 14.52
N PRO A 25 8.51 -13.45 14.46
CA PRO A 25 9.80 -12.82 14.77
C PRO A 25 10.27 -13.13 16.19
N LYS A 26 11.58 -13.32 16.37
CA LYS A 26 12.19 -13.63 17.68
C LYS A 26 12.18 -12.44 18.65
N ASP A 27 12.35 -11.21 18.15
CA ASP A 27 12.37 -9.98 18.94
C ASP A 27 11.49 -8.90 18.27
N PRO A 28 10.16 -9.06 18.32
CA PRO A 28 9.23 -8.17 17.62
C PRO A 28 9.19 -6.77 18.23
N LYS A 29 9.24 -5.76 17.34
CA LYS A 29 8.90 -4.38 17.70
C LYS A 29 7.41 -4.13 17.43
N PHE A 30 6.64 -3.98 18.50
CA PHE A 30 5.21 -3.68 18.46
C PHE A 30 4.92 -2.19 18.18
N PRO A 31 3.74 -1.84 17.62
CA PRO A 31 2.65 -2.75 17.24
C PRO A 31 2.91 -3.49 15.92
N LEU A 32 2.33 -4.69 15.82
CA LEU A 32 2.33 -5.52 14.61
C LEU A 32 0.92 -5.63 14.02
N VAL A 33 0.88 -5.99 12.74
CA VAL A 33 -0.29 -6.45 12.02
C VAL A 33 0.01 -7.85 11.49
N ILE A 34 -0.98 -8.73 11.51
CA ILE A 34 -0.87 -10.05 10.89
C ILE A 34 -1.99 -10.22 9.87
N LYS A 35 -1.67 -10.79 8.71
CA LYS A 35 -2.61 -10.97 7.61
C LYS A 35 -2.40 -12.29 6.88
N ALA A 36 -3.47 -12.93 6.43
CA ALA A 36 -3.37 -14.04 5.47
C ALA A 36 -3.34 -13.50 4.03
N ASP A 37 -2.59 -14.15 3.15
CA ASP A 37 -2.50 -13.80 1.73
C ASP A 37 -3.76 -14.25 0.96
N VAL A 38 -4.85 -13.52 1.15
CA VAL A 38 -6.11 -13.67 0.42
C VAL A 38 -6.48 -12.36 -0.28
N LEU A 39 -7.38 -12.43 -1.25
CA LEU A 39 -7.81 -11.26 -2.03
C LEU A 39 -8.59 -10.27 -1.15
N HIS A 40 -9.68 -10.72 -0.52
CA HIS A 40 -10.59 -9.87 0.26
C HIS A 40 -10.29 -9.94 1.76
N LYS A 41 -9.06 -9.54 2.14
CA LYS A 41 -8.52 -9.75 3.48
C LYS A 41 -9.42 -9.21 4.61
N THR A 42 -9.96 -8.00 4.46
CA THR A 42 -10.83 -7.40 5.49
C THR A 42 -12.16 -8.15 5.61
N ASP A 43 -12.80 -8.46 4.48
CA ASP A 43 -14.12 -9.13 4.44
C ASP A 43 -14.04 -10.56 4.98
N GLU A 44 -12.91 -11.23 4.73
CA GLU A 44 -12.64 -12.59 5.20
C GLU A 44 -12.17 -12.67 6.67
N LYS A 45 -12.04 -11.51 7.34
CA LYS A 45 -11.42 -11.34 8.67
C LYS A 45 -10.00 -11.90 8.72
N ALA A 46 -9.28 -11.75 7.62
CA ALA A 46 -7.92 -12.22 7.41
C ALA A 46 -6.86 -11.18 7.77
N ILE A 47 -7.22 -10.10 8.48
CA ILE A 47 -6.27 -9.10 9.01
C ILE A 47 -6.59 -8.86 10.49
N ILE A 48 -5.57 -8.94 11.35
CA ILE A 48 -5.64 -8.54 12.75
C ILE A 48 -4.58 -7.45 12.97
N LYS A 49 -5.05 -6.26 13.35
CA LYS A 49 -4.24 -5.06 13.60
C LYS A 49 -4.04 -4.84 15.11
N ASN A 50 -3.13 -3.94 15.45
CA ASN A 50 -2.86 -3.50 16.83
C ASN A 50 -2.43 -4.64 17.77
N ILE A 51 -1.60 -5.56 17.28
CA ILE A 51 -0.96 -6.56 18.14
C ILE A 51 0.14 -5.84 18.92
N ASN A 52 0.01 -5.76 20.24
CA ASN A 52 0.86 -4.96 21.11
C ASN A 52 1.81 -5.77 21.99
N ASN A 53 1.67 -7.10 22.01
CA ASN A 53 2.54 -7.99 22.77
C ASN A 53 2.63 -9.39 22.14
N PHE A 54 3.54 -10.20 22.68
CA PHE A 54 3.85 -11.52 22.14
C PHE A 54 2.70 -12.53 22.29
N ASN A 55 1.91 -12.44 23.36
CA ASN A 55 0.77 -13.33 23.56
C ASN A 55 -0.32 -13.09 22.49
N GLU A 56 -0.67 -11.82 22.26
CA GLU A 56 -1.59 -11.42 21.19
C GLU A 56 -1.08 -11.86 19.81
N LEU A 57 0.23 -11.76 19.56
CA LEU A 57 0.86 -12.21 18.33
C LEU A 57 0.68 -13.71 18.12
N LEU A 58 0.99 -14.51 19.15
CA LEU A 58 0.90 -15.97 19.09
C LEU A 58 -0.55 -16.44 18.91
N GLU A 59 -1.48 -15.84 19.63
CA GLU A 59 -2.91 -16.14 19.49
C GLU A 59 -3.43 -15.81 18.08
N SER A 60 -3.10 -14.62 17.58
CA SER A 60 -3.51 -14.17 16.24
C SER A 60 -2.89 -15.02 15.13
N TYR A 61 -1.62 -15.40 15.28
CA TYR A 61 -0.91 -16.28 14.36
C TYR A 61 -1.54 -17.67 14.30
N ASN A 62 -1.82 -18.28 15.45
CA ASN A 62 -2.48 -19.57 15.52
C ASN A 62 -3.90 -19.53 14.94
N TYR A 63 -4.65 -18.45 15.22
CA TYR A 63 -5.99 -18.25 14.67
C TYR A 63 -5.98 -18.21 13.14
N LEU A 64 -5.16 -17.34 12.54
CA LEU A 64 -5.11 -17.20 11.08
C LEU A 64 -4.54 -18.45 10.42
N SER A 65 -3.49 -19.06 10.98
CA SER A 65 -2.89 -20.28 10.42
C SER A 65 -3.88 -21.45 10.38
N ARG A 66 -4.74 -21.58 11.40
CA ARG A 66 -5.78 -22.62 11.42
C ARG A 66 -6.92 -22.35 10.44
N ARG A 67 -7.26 -21.07 10.24
CA ARG A 67 -8.37 -20.65 9.37
C ARG A 67 -7.98 -20.67 7.89
N PHE A 68 -6.73 -20.38 7.57
CA PHE A 68 -6.21 -20.23 6.20
C PHE A 68 -5.04 -21.19 5.96
N GLN A 69 -5.27 -22.49 6.11
CA GLN A 69 -4.23 -23.54 6.14
C GLN A 69 -3.34 -23.59 4.89
N ASP A 70 -3.86 -23.16 3.74
CA ASP A 70 -3.17 -23.18 2.44
C ASP A 70 -2.78 -21.77 1.95
N ARG A 71 -2.60 -20.83 2.88
CA ARG A 71 -2.23 -19.44 2.56
C ARG A 71 -1.07 -19.00 3.43
N ASP A 72 -0.23 -18.15 2.85
CA ASP A 72 0.85 -17.51 3.59
C ASP A 72 0.26 -16.58 4.66
N ILE A 73 0.81 -16.68 5.87
CA ILE A 73 0.56 -15.78 6.98
C ILE A 73 1.71 -14.79 7.06
N ILE A 74 1.39 -13.51 6.92
CA ILE A 74 2.35 -12.42 6.94
C ILE A 74 2.21 -11.68 8.26
N VAL A 75 3.28 -11.68 9.06
CA VAL A 75 3.45 -10.79 10.20
C VAL A 75 4.20 -9.56 9.70
N GLN A 76 3.74 -8.36 10.02
CA GLN A 76 4.31 -7.13 9.50
C GLN A 76 4.29 -6.03 10.57
N ARG A 77 5.31 -5.16 10.56
CA ARG A 77 5.34 -3.98 11.41
C ARG A 77 4.19 -3.04 11.05
N GLN A 78 3.38 -2.66 12.04
CA GLN A 78 2.27 -1.76 11.81
C GLN A 78 2.74 -0.30 11.74
N ILE A 79 2.51 0.34 10.60
CA ILE A 79 2.73 1.79 10.46
C ILE A 79 1.66 2.54 11.25
N SER A 80 2.11 3.35 12.21
CA SER A 80 1.27 4.06 13.18
C SER A 80 1.70 5.53 13.27
N GLY A 81 0.84 6.40 13.79
CA GLY A 81 1.11 7.82 13.97
C GLY A 81 0.62 8.68 12.80
N ASN A 82 1.31 9.80 12.54
CA ASN A 82 0.88 10.81 11.58
C ASN A 82 1.24 10.41 10.14
N TYR A 83 0.64 9.34 9.63
CA TYR A 83 0.70 8.93 8.23
C TYR A 83 -0.67 9.10 7.58
N ILE A 84 -0.66 9.50 6.32
CA ILE A 84 -1.84 9.57 5.46
C ILE A 84 -1.85 8.34 4.58
N GLU A 85 -3.02 7.70 4.48
CA GLU A 85 -3.26 6.62 3.54
C GLU A 85 -3.50 7.19 2.15
N VAL A 86 -2.69 6.76 1.19
CA VAL A 86 -2.81 7.06 -0.24
C VAL A 86 -2.94 5.74 -0.99
N ILE A 87 -3.72 5.73 -2.06
CA ILE A 87 -3.74 4.67 -3.05
C ILE A 87 -3.01 5.15 -4.30
N ILE A 88 -2.10 4.33 -4.82
CA ILE A 88 -1.48 4.53 -6.13
C ILE A 88 -1.54 3.25 -6.93
N GLY A 89 -1.72 3.36 -8.24
CA GLY A 89 -1.69 2.20 -9.10
C GLY A 89 -1.56 2.54 -10.57
N ILE A 90 -1.09 1.59 -11.36
CA ILE A 90 -0.99 1.69 -12.80
C ILE A 90 -1.62 0.45 -13.43
N ARG A 91 -2.36 0.65 -14.52
CA ARG A 91 -3.01 -0.44 -15.26
C ARG A 91 -3.10 -0.12 -16.74
N GLU A 92 -3.29 -1.16 -17.54
CA GLU A 92 -3.63 -1.03 -18.96
C GLU A 92 -4.94 -0.26 -19.13
N ASP A 93 -4.98 0.59 -20.16
CA ASP A 93 -6.17 1.33 -20.56
C ASP A 93 -6.36 1.24 -22.08
N PRO A 94 -7.56 0.89 -22.59
CA PRO A 94 -7.79 0.75 -24.02
C PRO A 94 -7.62 2.03 -24.84
N THR A 95 -7.74 3.20 -24.21
CA THR A 95 -7.69 4.51 -24.88
C THR A 95 -6.32 5.14 -24.77
N PHE A 96 -5.71 5.06 -23.58
CA PHE A 96 -4.45 5.74 -23.26
C PHE A 96 -3.24 4.80 -23.14
N GLU A 97 -3.40 3.53 -23.53
CA GLU A 97 -2.47 2.40 -23.36
C GLU A 97 -2.25 2.00 -21.89
N LYS A 98 -2.00 2.98 -21.01
CA LYS A 98 -1.88 2.82 -19.57
C LYS A 98 -2.29 4.09 -18.84
N VAL A 99 -2.82 3.94 -17.63
CA VAL A 99 -3.22 5.05 -16.77
C VAL A 99 -2.72 4.84 -15.35
N PHE A 100 -2.40 5.94 -14.67
CA PHE A 100 -1.95 5.96 -13.28
C PHE A 100 -3.01 6.62 -12.40
N LEU A 101 -3.47 5.88 -11.39
CA LEU A 101 -4.43 6.34 -10.40
C LEU A 101 -3.71 6.83 -9.16
N ILE A 102 -4.14 7.97 -8.61
CA ILE A 102 -3.73 8.45 -7.28
C ILE A 102 -4.96 8.93 -6.53
N GLY A 103 -5.14 8.48 -5.29
CA GLY A 103 -6.24 8.94 -4.44
C GLY A 103 -5.90 8.86 -2.96
N LEU A 104 -6.77 9.42 -2.13
CA LEU A 104 -6.71 9.19 -0.69
C LEU A 104 -7.24 7.79 -0.39
N GLY A 105 -6.47 6.98 0.34
CA GLY A 105 -6.80 5.61 0.74
C GLY A 105 -7.90 5.51 1.80
N GLY A 106 -8.24 4.28 2.18
CA GLY A 106 -9.26 3.97 3.21
C GLY A 106 -10.68 4.32 2.76
N ILE A 107 -11.52 4.73 3.72
CA ILE A 107 -12.94 5.04 3.47
C ILE A 107 -13.16 6.11 2.39
N TYR A 108 -12.15 6.96 2.15
CA TYR A 108 -12.23 8.07 1.22
C TYR A 108 -12.19 7.58 -0.25
N THR A 109 -11.41 6.56 -0.59
CA THR A 109 -11.44 6.00 -1.95
C THR A 109 -12.73 5.24 -2.20
N GLU A 110 -13.11 4.37 -1.26
CA GLU A 110 -14.21 3.41 -1.44
C GLU A 110 -15.58 4.11 -1.50
N LEU A 111 -15.81 5.09 -0.62
CA LEU A 111 -17.10 5.77 -0.52
C LEU A 111 -17.18 7.03 -1.41
N LEU A 112 -16.11 7.82 -1.49
CA LEU A 112 -16.17 9.14 -2.14
C LEU A 112 -15.65 9.12 -3.59
N ARG A 113 -15.01 8.02 -4.01
CA ARG A 113 -14.29 7.90 -5.29
C ARG A 113 -13.36 9.09 -5.51
N ASP A 114 -12.65 9.50 -4.46
CA ASP A 114 -11.79 10.68 -4.47
C ASP A 114 -10.39 10.31 -4.94
N TYR A 115 -10.25 10.18 -6.27
CA TYR A 115 -9.00 9.89 -6.95
C TYR A 115 -8.89 10.72 -8.24
N VAL A 116 -7.67 10.82 -8.74
CA VAL A 116 -7.34 11.37 -10.05
C VAL A 116 -6.66 10.31 -10.90
N ILE A 117 -6.76 10.48 -12.22
CA ILE A 117 -6.10 9.64 -13.21
C ILE A 117 -5.14 10.52 -14.02
N LEU A 118 -3.93 10.02 -14.22
CA LEU A 118 -2.86 10.62 -15.04
C LEU A 118 -2.47 9.62 -16.13
N VAL A 119 -1.93 10.12 -17.25
CA VAL A 119 -1.37 9.28 -18.32
C VAL A 119 0.16 9.32 -18.18
N PRO A 120 0.84 8.19 -17.89
CA PRO A 120 2.30 8.16 -17.81
C PRO A 120 3.01 8.29 -19.17
N PRO A 121 4.20 8.92 -19.22
CA PRO A 121 4.86 9.63 -18.12
C PRO A 121 4.17 10.97 -17.84
N PHE A 122 4.21 11.43 -16.59
CA PHE A 122 3.69 12.73 -16.17
C PHE A 122 4.72 13.43 -15.28
N GLU A 123 4.71 14.76 -15.29
CA GLU A 123 5.60 15.59 -14.49
C GLU A 123 5.06 15.80 -13.06
N MET A 124 5.96 16.13 -12.13
CA MET A 124 5.58 16.41 -10.73
C MET A 124 4.52 17.51 -10.62
N LYS A 125 4.60 18.55 -11.47
CA LYS A 125 3.63 19.66 -11.48
C LYS A 125 2.24 19.20 -11.92
N GLU A 126 2.15 18.24 -12.84
CA GLU A 126 0.87 17.67 -13.31
C GLU A 126 0.24 16.79 -12.22
N MET A 127 1.07 16.02 -11.52
CA MET A 127 0.64 15.23 -10.36
C MET A 127 0.11 16.14 -9.26
N GLU A 128 0.85 17.18 -8.88
CA GLU A 128 0.44 18.14 -7.84
C GLU A 128 -0.86 18.85 -8.24
N ALA A 129 -0.94 19.39 -9.46
CA ALA A 129 -2.15 20.05 -9.95
C ALA A 129 -3.37 19.11 -9.91
N SER A 130 -3.16 17.84 -10.22
CA SER A 130 -4.22 16.83 -10.15
C SER A 130 -4.65 16.54 -8.71
N LEU A 131 -3.71 16.32 -7.79
CA LEU A 131 -4.00 16.09 -6.37
C LEU A 131 -4.74 17.26 -5.72
N ARG A 132 -4.49 18.49 -6.15
CA ARG A 132 -5.23 19.67 -5.67
C ARG A 132 -6.71 19.65 -6.05
N ARG A 133 -7.11 18.89 -7.08
CA ARG A 133 -8.51 18.73 -7.51
C ARG A 133 -9.29 17.67 -6.71
N LEU A 134 -8.62 16.87 -5.87
CA LEU A 134 -9.29 15.95 -4.97
C LEU A 134 -10.23 16.71 -4.04
N LYS A 135 -11.41 16.14 -3.76
CA LYS A 135 -12.42 16.72 -2.85
C LYS A 135 -11.82 16.96 -1.47
N LEU A 136 -10.95 16.05 -1.01
CA LEU A 136 -10.27 16.11 0.27
C LEU A 136 -8.78 16.47 0.13
N SER A 137 -8.41 17.21 -0.93
CA SER A 137 -7.01 17.60 -1.19
C SER A 137 -6.31 18.23 0.03
N LYS A 138 -7.04 18.99 0.87
CA LYS A 138 -6.52 19.58 2.11
C LYS A 138 -5.84 18.56 3.05
N VAL A 139 -6.28 17.29 3.03
CA VAL A 139 -5.64 16.22 3.82
C VAL A 139 -4.18 16.02 3.38
N LEU A 140 -3.89 16.10 2.08
CA LEU A 140 -2.54 15.95 1.53
C LEU A 140 -1.66 17.18 1.80
N PHE A 141 -2.23 18.38 1.75
CA PHE A 141 -1.47 19.64 1.76
C PHE A 141 -1.42 20.36 3.11
N GLY A 142 -2.09 19.85 4.15
CA GLY A 142 -2.09 20.47 5.47
C GLY A 142 -3.47 20.50 6.12
N TYR A 143 -3.84 19.43 6.82
CA TYR A 143 -5.02 19.39 7.70
C TYR A 143 -4.62 18.87 9.08
N ARG A 144 -4.93 19.63 10.14
CA ARG A 144 -4.55 19.30 11.54
C ARG A 144 -3.06 18.99 11.74
N GLY A 145 -2.19 19.72 11.03
CA GLY A 145 -0.73 19.52 11.11
C GLY A 145 -0.22 18.29 10.35
N MET A 146 -1.08 17.60 9.60
CA MET A 146 -0.68 16.50 8.71
C MET A 146 -0.56 17.02 7.28
N LYS A 147 0.55 16.71 6.62
CA LYS A 147 0.77 16.88 5.18
C LYS A 147 1.69 15.77 4.66
N ILE A 148 1.63 15.49 3.37
CA ILE A 148 2.51 14.51 2.72
C ILE A 148 3.73 15.20 2.10
N ASN A 149 4.80 14.44 1.89
CA ASN A 149 5.88 14.82 1.00
C ASN A 149 5.53 14.47 -0.46
N LEU A 150 5.26 15.49 -1.28
CA LEU A 150 4.89 15.30 -2.69
C LEU A 150 6.03 14.76 -3.55
N GLU A 151 7.28 15.14 -3.26
CA GLU A 151 8.46 14.64 -3.98
C GLU A 151 8.61 13.14 -3.74
N LEU A 152 8.43 12.72 -2.49
CA LEU A 152 8.46 11.30 -2.12
C LEU A 152 7.35 10.50 -2.81
N LEU A 153 6.11 11.03 -2.87
CA LEU A 153 5.02 10.40 -3.60
C LEU A 153 5.32 10.29 -5.11
N TYR A 154 5.90 11.34 -5.69
CA TYR A 154 6.27 11.37 -7.11
C TYR A 154 7.36 10.35 -7.42
N ASP A 155 8.39 10.27 -6.59
CA ASP A 155 9.49 9.32 -6.75
C ASP A 155 9.02 7.86 -6.64
N ILE A 156 8.12 7.57 -5.70
CA ILE A 156 7.50 6.24 -5.59
C ILE A 156 6.62 5.95 -6.81
N SER A 157 5.87 6.93 -7.30
CA SER A 157 5.04 6.76 -8.50
C SER A 157 5.87 6.42 -9.73
N LYS A 158 7.01 7.10 -9.94
CA LYS A 158 7.96 6.77 -11.02
C LYS A 158 8.51 5.34 -10.88
N LYS A 159 8.92 4.94 -9.68
CA LYS A 159 9.40 3.56 -9.41
C LYS A 159 8.33 2.52 -9.72
N LEU A 160 7.07 2.81 -9.38
CA LEU A 160 5.94 1.92 -9.66
C LEU A 160 5.67 1.79 -11.17
N ILE A 161 5.78 2.89 -11.92
CA ILE A 161 5.70 2.88 -13.39
C ILE A 161 6.83 2.01 -13.98
N THR A 162 8.07 2.21 -13.55
CA THR A 162 9.21 1.39 -14.01
C THR A 162 9.03 -0.09 -13.69
N LEU A 163 8.54 -0.42 -12.49
CA LEU A 163 8.23 -1.80 -12.10
C LEU A 163 7.19 -2.41 -13.05
N TYR A 164 6.07 -1.72 -13.26
CA TYR A 164 4.99 -2.16 -14.13
C TYR A 164 5.48 -2.48 -15.55
N GLU A 165 6.32 -1.60 -16.13
CA GLU A 165 6.86 -1.77 -17.48
C GLU A 165 7.83 -2.94 -17.58
N ASN A 166 8.80 -3.01 -16.66
CA ASN A 166 9.86 -4.01 -16.69
C ASN A 166 9.35 -5.42 -16.39
N GLU A 167 8.41 -5.55 -15.46
CA GLU A 167 7.79 -6.83 -15.10
C GLU A 167 6.60 -7.18 -16.03
N ARG A 168 6.29 -6.33 -17.01
CA ARG A 168 5.24 -6.52 -18.02
C ARG A 168 3.88 -6.87 -17.40
N LEU A 169 3.49 -6.10 -16.38
CA LEU A 169 2.23 -6.30 -15.66
C LEU A 169 1.03 -5.78 -16.48
N ARG A 170 -0.16 -6.29 -16.18
CA ARG A 170 -1.45 -5.71 -16.62
C ARG A 170 -1.92 -4.63 -15.65
N GLU A 171 -1.68 -4.84 -14.36
CA GLU A 171 -1.92 -3.85 -13.32
C GLU A 171 -0.99 -4.05 -12.12
N ILE A 172 -0.73 -2.97 -11.40
CA ILE A 172 -0.20 -2.99 -10.04
C ILE A 172 -0.80 -1.85 -9.23
N GLU A 173 -1.22 -2.14 -8.01
CA GLU A 173 -1.83 -1.21 -7.07
C GLU A 173 -1.18 -1.36 -5.70
N ILE A 174 -0.78 -0.25 -5.11
CA ILE A 174 -0.37 -0.15 -3.71
C ILE A 174 -1.52 0.49 -2.94
N ASN A 175 -2.09 -0.28 -2.01
CA ASN A 175 -3.26 0.14 -1.25
C ASN A 175 -3.31 -0.51 0.14
N PRO A 176 -2.89 0.19 1.22
CA PRO A 176 -2.45 1.57 1.25
C PRO A 176 -0.94 1.76 1.05
N LEU A 177 -0.57 2.90 0.48
CA LEU A 177 0.70 3.57 0.69
C LEU A 177 0.55 4.52 1.88
N MET A 178 1.23 4.23 2.99
CA MET A 178 1.27 5.10 4.16
C MET A 178 2.35 6.16 3.96
N ILE A 179 2.01 7.45 3.93
CA ILE A 179 2.97 8.52 3.65
C ILE A 179 2.84 9.71 4.61
N ASN A 180 3.97 10.31 4.99
CA ASN A 180 4.04 11.57 5.73
C ASN A 180 5.11 12.50 5.13
N GLU A 181 5.56 13.50 5.89
CA GLU A 181 6.57 14.48 5.45
C GLU A 181 7.96 13.89 5.18
N SER A 182 8.27 12.72 5.75
CA SER A 182 9.63 12.17 5.76
C SER A 182 9.72 10.74 5.24
N ASN A 183 8.65 9.96 5.34
CA ASN A 183 8.66 8.53 5.05
C ASN A 183 7.40 8.10 4.30
N ALA A 184 7.54 7.02 3.54
CA ALA A 184 6.44 6.36 2.87
C ALA A 184 6.66 4.85 2.87
N PHE A 185 5.60 4.07 3.08
CA PHE A 185 5.65 2.61 3.15
C PHE A 185 4.46 2.00 2.41
N ALA A 186 4.74 1.14 1.44
CA ALA A 186 3.73 0.32 0.80
C ALA A 186 3.35 -0.83 1.75
N VAL A 187 2.16 -0.77 2.33
CA VAL A 187 1.70 -1.74 3.35
C VAL A 187 1.03 -2.94 2.70
N ASP A 188 0.42 -2.75 1.53
CA ASP A 188 -0.15 -3.84 0.74
C ASP A 188 0.06 -3.55 -0.74
N VAL A 189 0.09 -4.62 -1.53
CA VAL A 189 0.23 -4.53 -2.99
C VAL A 189 -0.58 -5.64 -3.66
N ARG A 190 -1.17 -5.31 -4.79
CA ARG A 190 -1.84 -6.26 -5.69
C ARG A 190 -1.31 -6.03 -7.09
N LEU A 191 -1.14 -7.12 -7.84
CA LEU A 191 -0.67 -7.08 -9.21
C LEU A 191 -1.26 -8.23 -10.00
N SER A 192 -1.34 -8.06 -11.32
CA SER A 192 -1.63 -9.12 -12.27
C SER A 192 -0.68 -9.03 -13.45
N THR A 193 -0.21 -10.17 -13.92
CA THR A 193 0.70 -10.28 -15.06
C THR A 193 -0.08 -10.43 -16.37
N LYS A 194 0.59 -10.21 -17.50
CA LYS A 194 0.02 -10.44 -18.83
C LYS A 194 -0.38 -11.89 -19.08
#